data_AF-A0A7V6P0R2-F1
#
_entry.id   AF-A0A7V6P0R2-F1
#
_cell.length_a   1.000
_cell.length_b   1.000
_cell.length_c   1.000
_cell.angle_alpha   90.00
_cell.angle_beta   90.00
_cell.angle_gamma   90.00
#
_symmetry.space_group_name_H-M   'P 1'
#
loop_
_entity.id
_entity.type
_entity.pdbx_description
1 polymer ?
#
loop_
_entity_poly.entity_id
_entity_poly.type
_entity_poly.pdbx_seq_one_letter_code
_entity_poly.pdbx_strand_id
1 'polypeptide(L)'
;MTKKVGQTSEIPVKNSVEEPFANVPEQVTEKPDTGLAQQTANQPVEEQAEKSKEQAVDQTVEKSVSEPVEQYPEKPVEKRKGKELQLALDLVEPGDDDENSYGKQERVSKHLPPEVTSRMLYKDVVRIAWPSLMELTLTQLASMVDLMMVGGLGPWAITSVGLTIQPKFLMMIAFMAMNVGATALVARHKGEGKPEKANMALRQALLLTFVLSIISSVVGFFLSESMVRFMGAADAQTLAGGTVYLKIQMAGFIVLALTSTFTATLRGVGNTRIAMLYNLMANIINVIFNYLLIHGHFGFPRMELAGASLATVIGQCAAFVVALIVLLRGKHYLKLELNKGFKPQWESIGRIFKIGFPAMVEQTVMRTGIIIFSKTVASLGTVDFAIHQICMNIQALTFMTGNAFGISGTSLVGQSLGKKRPDMAQAYSSRTRRLGMCVSLVLALIFFFFGKQIVSLYSDEPQIIFQGAKILMLVAFIQPFQSSQFILAGVLRGAGDTRSVAIITFITVLLVRPGLAILGIHALNWGLIGAWIAVIADQLLRSLLVLLRFNSGKWKSVKV
;
A
#
# COMPACT_ATOMS: atom_id res chain seq x y z
N MET A 1 -22.86 -64.41 -11.69
CA MET A 1 -23.36 -64.51 -13.07
C MET A 1 -22.22 -64.19 -14.03
N THR A 2 -21.83 -65.21 -14.79
CA THR A 2 -21.20 -65.20 -16.14
C THR A 2 -20.00 -64.31 -16.49
N LYS A 3 -18.86 -65.01 -16.69
CA LYS A 3 -17.63 -64.68 -17.45
C LYS A 3 -17.89 -64.36 -18.93
N LYS A 4 -17.03 -63.54 -19.57
CA LYS A 4 -16.15 -63.97 -20.69
C LYS A 4 -15.07 -62.96 -21.11
N VAL A 5 -13.85 -63.50 -21.07
CA VAL A 5 -12.55 -63.24 -21.73
C VAL A 5 -12.60 -62.76 -23.20
N GLY A 6 -11.59 -61.99 -23.62
CA GLY A 6 -11.18 -61.79 -25.01
C GLY A 6 -9.89 -60.96 -25.14
N GLN A 7 -8.85 -61.53 -25.74
CA GLN A 7 -7.41 -61.26 -25.58
C GLN A 7 -6.77 -60.63 -26.85
N THR A 8 -5.70 -59.83 -26.66
CA THR A 8 -4.44 -59.70 -27.47
C THR A 8 -4.45 -59.47 -29.00
N SER A 9 -3.61 -58.52 -29.45
CA SER A 9 -2.60 -58.75 -30.49
C SER A 9 -1.43 -57.75 -30.42
N GLU A 10 -0.21 -58.30 -30.44
CA GLU A 10 1.12 -57.68 -30.38
C GLU A 10 1.85 -57.84 -31.74
N ILE A 11 2.57 -56.77 -32.18
CA ILE A 11 3.90 -56.69 -32.90
C ILE A 11 3.93 -57.31 -34.35
N PRO A 12 4.81 -56.95 -35.36
CA PRO A 12 6.17 -56.40 -35.29
C PRO A 12 6.72 -55.38 -36.36
N VAL A 13 7.72 -54.60 -35.91
CA VAL A 13 9.09 -54.33 -36.45
C VAL A 13 9.36 -54.29 -37.97
N LYS A 14 9.97 -53.19 -38.44
CA LYS A 14 11.21 -53.13 -39.27
C LYS A 14 11.65 -51.65 -39.41
N ASN A 15 12.68 -51.21 -38.70
CA ASN A 15 14.13 -51.24 -39.01
C ASN A 15 14.58 -50.40 -40.22
N SER A 16 15.50 -49.50 -39.90
CA SER A 16 16.89 -49.36 -40.41
C SER A 16 17.23 -48.18 -41.32
N VAL A 17 18.49 -47.75 -41.11
CA VAL A 17 19.41 -47.03 -42.00
C VAL A 17 19.39 -45.49 -41.84
N GLU A 18 20.49 -44.74 -41.67
CA GLU A 18 21.91 -44.93 -41.32
C GLU A 18 22.45 -43.51 -41.11
N GLU A 19 23.22 -43.33 -40.04
CA GLU A 19 24.49 -42.59 -39.89
C GLU A 19 24.81 -41.17 -40.44
N PRO A 20 25.85 -40.51 -39.83
CA PRO A 20 26.08 -39.06 -39.77
C PRO A 20 27.36 -38.61 -40.50
N PHE A 21 27.46 -37.33 -40.90
CA PHE A 21 28.75 -36.68 -41.24
C PHE A 21 28.63 -35.17 -40.95
N ALA A 22 29.43 -34.54 -40.09
CA ALA A 22 30.88 -34.26 -40.13
C ALA A 22 31.22 -32.88 -40.76
N ASN A 23 31.61 -31.95 -39.88
CA ASN A 23 32.93 -31.29 -39.81
C ASN A 23 33.48 -30.38 -40.96
N VAL A 24 33.88 -29.16 -40.51
CA VAL A 24 34.98 -28.23 -40.92
C VAL A 24 34.92 -27.52 -42.31
N PRO A 25 35.80 -26.53 -42.65
CA PRO A 25 36.47 -25.41 -41.92
C PRO A 25 36.36 -24.02 -42.64
N GLU A 26 36.76 -22.96 -41.91
CA GLU A 26 37.79 -21.94 -42.23
C GLU A 26 38.00 -21.48 -43.70
N GLN A 27 38.02 -20.15 -43.96
CA GLN A 27 39.23 -19.51 -44.50
C GLN A 27 39.22 -17.97 -44.49
N VAL A 28 40.42 -17.50 -44.21
CA VAL A 28 41.01 -16.17 -44.19
C VAL A 28 41.23 -15.65 -45.61
N THR A 29 41.20 -14.32 -45.81
CA THR A 29 42.06 -13.68 -46.83
C THR A 29 42.73 -12.42 -46.27
N GLU A 30 44.03 -12.39 -46.55
CA GLU A 30 45.12 -11.49 -46.18
C GLU A 30 45.03 -10.05 -46.74
N LYS A 31 45.54 -9.08 -45.96
CA LYS A 31 46.73 -8.19 -46.16
C LYS A 31 47.11 -7.74 -47.61
N PRO A 32 47.86 -6.62 -47.83
CA PRO A 32 49.09 -6.27 -47.08
C PRO A 32 49.47 -4.77 -46.90
N ASP A 33 50.61 -4.64 -46.23
CA ASP A 33 51.45 -3.51 -45.79
C ASP A 33 51.83 -2.42 -46.80
N THR A 34 52.22 -1.26 -46.26
CA THR A 34 53.43 -0.41 -46.51
C THR A 34 53.05 1.05 -46.22
N GLY A 35 53.84 1.97 -45.68
CA GLY A 35 55.26 2.09 -45.37
C GLY A 35 55.49 3.59 -45.06
N LEU A 36 56.48 3.91 -44.21
CA LEU A 36 56.82 5.25 -43.73
C LEU A 36 57.14 6.28 -44.83
N ALA A 37 56.89 7.57 -44.54
CA ALA A 37 57.90 8.66 -44.44
C ALA A 37 57.47 10.03 -45.04
N GLN A 38 57.73 11.07 -44.23
CA GLN A 38 58.17 12.45 -44.58
C GLN A 38 57.19 13.50 -45.17
N GLN A 39 56.86 14.47 -44.29
CA GLN A 39 57.04 15.94 -44.43
C GLN A 39 56.80 16.60 -45.80
N THR A 40 55.85 17.54 -45.92
CA THR A 40 56.05 19.01 -45.82
C THR A 40 54.79 19.83 -46.20
N ALA A 41 54.65 20.96 -45.52
CA ALA A 41 54.11 22.26 -45.98
C ALA A 41 52.59 22.45 -46.24
N ASN A 42 51.97 23.25 -45.35
CA ASN A 42 50.71 24.04 -45.40
C ASN A 42 49.90 23.75 -44.12
N GLN A 43 49.49 24.66 -43.23
CA GLN A 43 49.15 26.08 -43.32
C GLN A 43 49.05 26.65 -41.89
N PRO A 44 49.55 27.87 -41.60
CA PRO A 44 49.31 28.60 -40.36
C PRO A 44 48.07 29.48 -40.49
N VAL A 45 46.87 28.89 -40.54
CA VAL A 45 45.60 29.65 -40.63
C VAL A 45 44.55 29.20 -39.60
N GLU A 46 44.60 27.96 -39.09
CA GLU A 46 43.62 27.48 -38.10
C GLU A 46 43.90 27.96 -36.66
N GLU A 47 45.17 28.14 -36.27
CA GLU A 47 45.51 28.51 -34.89
C GLU A 47 45.21 29.99 -34.55
N GLN A 48 45.12 30.87 -35.55
CA GLN A 48 44.70 32.27 -35.35
C GLN A 48 43.17 32.40 -35.25
N ALA A 49 42.40 31.54 -35.92
CA ALA A 49 40.95 31.54 -35.82
C ALA A 49 40.44 31.00 -34.48
N GLU A 50 41.21 30.13 -33.83
CA GLU A 50 40.87 29.54 -32.52
C GLU A 50 41.17 30.51 -31.36
N LYS A 51 42.30 31.24 -31.42
CA LYS A 51 42.63 32.28 -30.42
C LYS A 51 41.69 33.49 -30.44
N SER A 52 41.17 33.87 -31.61
CA SER A 52 40.15 34.94 -31.69
C SER A 52 38.78 34.52 -31.16
N LYS A 53 38.46 33.22 -31.14
CA LYS A 53 37.23 32.70 -30.54
C LYS A 53 37.32 32.59 -29.02
N GLU A 54 38.48 32.22 -28.47
CA GLU A 54 38.69 32.20 -27.01
C GLU A 54 38.64 33.62 -26.39
N GLN A 55 39.25 34.62 -27.03
CA GLN A 55 39.21 36.00 -26.52
C GLN A 55 37.81 36.65 -26.58
N ALA A 56 36.96 36.24 -27.53
CA ALA A 56 35.58 36.71 -27.61
C ALA A 56 34.67 36.07 -26.54
N VAL A 57 34.98 34.85 -26.09
CA VAL A 57 34.25 34.18 -25.00
C VAL A 57 34.65 34.79 -23.65
N ASP A 58 35.93 35.14 -23.44
CA ASP A 58 36.38 35.73 -22.17
C ASP A 58 35.84 37.15 -21.94
N GLN A 59 35.77 37.99 -22.98
CA GLN A 59 35.19 39.34 -22.87
C GLN A 59 33.66 39.36 -22.68
N THR A 60 32.97 38.27 -23.05
CA THR A 60 31.52 38.13 -22.81
C THR A 60 31.22 37.67 -21.38
N VAL A 61 32.18 36.98 -20.73
CA VAL A 61 32.09 36.56 -19.33
C VAL A 61 32.49 37.69 -18.36
N GLU A 62 33.42 38.58 -18.75
CA GLU A 62 33.83 39.72 -17.91
C GLU A 62 32.82 40.89 -17.87
N LYS A 63 31.93 41.01 -18.86
CA LYS A 63 30.91 42.09 -18.89
C LYS A 63 29.55 41.74 -18.27
N SER A 64 29.34 40.51 -17.79
CA SER A 64 28.16 40.15 -16.99
C SER A 64 28.37 40.25 -15.47
N VAL A 65 29.53 40.77 -15.03
CA VAL A 65 29.88 40.93 -13.62
C VAL A 65 30.03 42.42 -13.28
N SER A 66 28.95 43.20 -13.44
CA SER A 66 28.88 44.56 -12.90
C SER A 66 27.44 45.06 -12.75
N GLU A 67 26.58 44.25 -12.14
CA GLU A 67 25.33 44.73 -11.52
C GLU A 67 25.45 44.55 -10.00
N PRO A 68 25.08 45.54 -9.18
CA PRO A 68 25.22 45.43 -7.74
C PRO A 68 24.23 44.39 -7.23
N VAL A 69 24.76 43.30 -6.68
CA VAL A 69 24.01 42.27 -5.96
C VAL A 69 23.32 42.92 -4.78
N GLU A 70 22.01 43.08 -4.86
CA GLU A 70 21.18 43.48 -3.74
C GLU A 70 21.29 42.39 -2.66
N GLN A 71 22.00 42.73 -1.59
CA GLN A 71 22.41 41.82 -0.53
C GLN A 71 21.17 41.44 0.30
N TYR A 72 20.49 40.37 -0.09
CA TYR A 72 19.51 39.72 0.78
C TYR A 72 20.21 39.32 2.08
N PRO A 73 19.69 39.70 3.27
CA PRO A 73 20.32 39.30 4.52
C PRO A 73 20.26 37.78 4.62
N GLU A 74 21.43 37.13 4.58
CA GLU A 74 21.58 35.72 4.95
C GLU A 74 21.04 35.53 6.37
N LYS A 75 19.81 35.02 6.48
CA LYS A 75 19.30 34.54 7.77
C LYS A 75 20.15 33.35 8.20
N PRO A 76 20.54 33.25 9.48
CA PRO A 76 21.40 32.17 9.93
C PRO A 76 20.68 30.85 9.71
N VAL A 77 21.23 29.99 8.85
CA VAL A 77 20.83 28.59 8.75
C VAL A 77 21.24 27.93 10.07
N GLU A 78 20.29 27.88 11.00
CA GLU A 78 20.41 27.17 12.26
C GLU A 78 20.89 25.73 11.97
N LYS A 79 22.07 25.37 12.49
CA LYS A 79 22.62 24.01 12.45
C LYS A 79 21.63 23.02 13.08
N ARG A 80 20.75 22.40 12.28
CA ARG A 80 19.89 21.31 12.75
C ARG A 80 20.69 20.02 12.90
N LYS A 81 20.99 19.66 14.15
CA LYS A 81 21.51 18.35 14.57
C LYS A 81 20.42 17.29 14.44
N GLY A 82 20.63 16.34 13.53
CA GLY A 82 19.84 15.12 13.34
C GLY A 82 19.58 14.90 11.85
N LYS A 83 19.80 13.69 11.32
CA LYS A 83 19.46 13.30 9.94
C LYS A 83 17.93 13.32 9.73
N GLU A 84 17.32 14.50 9.80
CA GLU A 84 15.91 14.68 9.48
C GLU A 84 15.72 14.61 7.96
N LEU A 85 14.61 13.99 7.57
CA LEU A 85 14.33 13.65 6.18
C LEU A 85 13.91 14.91 5.43
N GLN A 86 14.86 15.51 4.70
CA GLN A 86 14.62 16.70 3.87
C GLN A 86 13.86 16.30 2.61
N LEU A 87 12.65 16.85 2.44
CA LEU A 87 11.79 16.74 1.27
C LEU A 87 12.00 17.93 0.35
N ALA A 88 11.62 17.83 -0.92
CA ALA A 88 11.57 18.96 -1.85
C ALA A 88 10.65 20.09 -1.34
N LEU A 89 9.65 19.72 -0.52
CA LEU A 89 8.78 20.67 0.16
C LEU A 89 9.56 21.56 1.14
N ASP A 90 10.64 21.06 1.74
CA ASP A 90 11.43 21.79 2.73
C ASP A 90 12.27 22.90 2.10
N LEU A 91 12.55 22.81 0.79
CA LEU A 91 13.31 23.82 0.04
C LEU A 91 12.51 25.09 -0.27
N VAL A 92 11.18 24.99 -0.25
CA VAL A 92 10.31 26.10 -0.64
C VAL A 92 9.80 26.84 0.58
N GLU A 93 9.69 28.17 0.51
CA GLU A 93 9.14 28.96 1.61
C GLU A 93 7.66 28.63 1.89
N PRO A 94 7.18 28.78 3.13
CA PRO A 94 5.75 28.69 3.45
C PRO A 94 4.91 29.60 2.55
N GLY A 95 3.75 29.13 2.12
CA GLY A 95 2.84 29.97 1.33
C GLY A 95 2.14 31.01 2.20
N ASP A 96 1.76 32.14 1.60
CA ASP A 96 0.99 33.18 2.28
C ASP A 96 -0.47 32.78 2.47
N ASP A 97 -1.05 33.28 3.58
CA ASP A 97 -2.40 32.96 4.02
C ASP A 97 -3.49 33.84 3.38
N ASP A 98 -3.13 34.71 2.43
CA ASP A 98 -4.08 35.61 1.79
C ASP A 98 -5.26 34.81 1.22
N GLU A 99 -6.47 35.20 1.61
CA GLU A 99 -7.72 34.55 1.17
C GLU A 99 -7.83 34.51 -0.37
N ASN A 100 -7.13 35.42 -1.06
CA ASN A 100 -6.98 35.45 -2.52
C ASN A 100 -6.00 34.41 -3.08
N SER A 101 -5.02 33.92 -2.29
CA SER A 101 -4.08 32.85 -2.65
C SER A 101 -4.76 31.48 -2.65
N TYR A 102 -5.75 31.30 -1.78
CA TYR A 102 -6.63 30.13 -1.77
C TYR A 102 -7.73 30.20 -2.85
N GLY A 103 -7.74 31.27 -3.67
CA GLY A 103 -8.96 31.84 -4.22
C GLY A 103 -9.01 32.10 -5.73
N LYS A 104 -8.04 31.70 -6.55
CA LYS A 104 -8.34 31.40 -7.96
C LYS A 104 -8.56 29.91 -8.09
N GLN A 105 -9.75 29.57 -8.58
CA GLN A 105 -10.15 28.23 -9.05
C GLN A 105 -9.27 27.75 -10.22
N GLU A 106 -7.96 27.93 -10.17
CA GLU A 106 -7.04 27.42 -11.16
C GLU A 106 -7.01 25.89 -11.03
N ARG A 107 -7.72 25.27 -11.97
CA ARG A 107 -7.54 23.86 -12.31
C ARG A 107 -6.05 23.66 -12.64
N VAL A 108 -5.33 23.05 -11.72
CA VAL A 108 -3.94 22.59 -11.94
C VAL A 108 -2.97 23.74 -12.21
N SER A 109 -2.35 24.29 -11.15
CA SER A 109 -1.11 25.04 -11.37
C SER A 109 -0.09 24.09 -11.99
N LYS A 110 0.31 24.36 -13.23
CA LYS A 110 1.29 23.56 -13.98
C LYS A 110 2.73 23.95 -13.65
N HIS A 111 2.94 25.06 -12.95
CA HIS A 111 4.26 25.61 -12.66
C HIS A 111 4.74 25.12 -11.30
N LEU A 112 5.89 24.46 -11.29
CA LEU A 112 6.60 24.11 -10.06
C LEU A 112 7.38 25.34 -9.57
N PRO A 113 7.58 25.48 -8.25
CA PRO A 113 8.51 26.47 -7.72
C PRO A 113 9.90 26.28 -8.34
N PRO A 114 10.66 27.37 -8.59
CA PRO A 114 11.94 27.31 -9.28
C PRO A 114 12.97 26.43 -8.56
N GLU A 115 12.87 26.27 -7.24
CA GLU A 115 13.76 25.42 -6.44
C GLU A 115 13.44 23.92 -6.54
N VAL A 116 12.26 23.56 -7.10
CA VAL A 116 11.74 22.20 -7.08
C VAL A 116 11.75 21.57 -8.47
N THR A 117 12.50 20.48 -8.60
CA THR A 117 12.49 19.67 -9.83
C THR A 117 11.51 18.50 -9.73
N SER A 118 10.98 18.06 -10.88
CA SER A 118 10.13 16.87 -10.93
C SER A 118 10.83 15.61 -10.40
N ARG A 119 12.15 15.49 -10.58
CA ARG A 119 12.96 14.35 -10.09
C ARG A 119 12.96 14.28 -8.56
N MET A 120 13.02 15.42 -7.88
CA MET A 120 12.95 15.48 -6.41
C MET A 120 11.60 14.98 -5.90
N LEU A 121 10.50 15.42 -6.51
CA LEU A 121 9.15 14.97 -6.15
C LEU A 121 8.99 13.45 -6.29
N TYR A 122 9.46 12.86 -7.40
CA TYR A 122 9.42 11.40 -7.58
C TYR A 122 10.26 10.67 -6.53
N LYS A 123 11.45 11.18 -6.21
CA LYS A 123 12.34 10.61 -5.18
C LYS A 123 11.65 10.60 -3.82
N ASP A 124 10.97 11.67 -3.45
CA ASP A 124 10.25 11.76 -2.16
C ASP A 124 9.05 10.81 -2.10
N VAL A 125 8.29 10.70 -3.20
CA VAL A 125 7.20 9.72 -3.31
C VAL A 125 7.73 8.30 -3.14
N VAL A 126 8.76 7.91 -3.90
CA VAL A 126 9.35 6.56 -3.81
C VAL A 126 9.89 6.30 -2.41
N ARG A 127 10.57 7.27 -1.79
CA ARG A 127 11.14 7.14 -0.46
C ARG A 127 10.08 6.83 0.61
N ILE A 128 8.86 7.36 0.46
CA ILE A 128 7.75 7.10 1.39
C ILE A 128 6.97 5.85 0.99
N ALA A 129 6.65 5.69 -0.30
CA ALA A 129 5.82 4.60 -0.81
C ALA A 129 6.52 3.24 -0.80
N TRP A 130 7.81 3.18 -1.14
CA TRP A 130 8.55 1.92 -1.24
C TRP A 130 8.63 1.16 0.10
N PRO A 131 9.02 1.78 1.23
CA PRO A 131 8.98 1.07 2.52
C PRO A 131 7.59 0.59 2.90
N SER A 132 6.54 1.40 2.63
CA SER A 132 5.16 0.97 2.90
C SER A 132 4.70 -0.16 1.99
N LEU A 133 5.13 -0.19 0.73
CA LEU A 133 4.85 -1.29 -0.19
C LEU A 133 5.51 -2.59 0.29
N MET A 134 6.79 -2.52 0.66
CA MET A 134 7.51 -3.67 1.22
C MET A 134 6.85 -4.16 2.50
N GLU A 135 6.53 -3.26 3.43
CA GLU A 135 5.86 -3.57 4.69
C GLU A 135 4.53 -4.30 4.46
N LEU A 136 3.65 -3.73 3.62
CA LEU A 136 2.34 -4.30 3.32
C LEU A 136 2.49 -5.67 2.64
N THR A 137 3.34 -5.77 1.61
CA THR A 137 3.55 -7.03 0.88
C THR A 137 4.11 -8.12 1.78
N LEU A 138 5.12 -7.82 2.59
CA LEU A 138 5.74 -8.79 3.50
C LEU A 138 4.79 -9.20 4.62
N THR A 139 3.95 -8.29 5.10
CA THR A 139 2.90 -8.62 6.08
C THR A 139 1.87 -9.58 5.49
N GLN A 140 1.50 -9.41 4.22
CA GLN A 140 0.61 -10.34 3.54
C GLN A 140 1.26 -11.71 3.33
N LEU A 141 2.52 -11.74 2.90
CA LEU A 141 3.27 -12.99 2.74
C LEU A 141 3.41 -13.73 4.07
N ALA A 142 3.72 -13.02 5.16
CA ALA A 142 3.74 -13.60 6.50
C ALA A 142 2.38 -14.18 6.90
N SER A 143 1.28 -13.45 6.62
CA SER A 143 -0.07 -13.94 6.88
C SER A 143 -0.40 -15.22 6.09
N MET A 144 0.12 -15.38 4.87
CA MET A 144 -0.03 -16.60 4.08
C MET A 144 0.77 -17.76 4.69
N VAL A 145 2.01 -17.52 5.09
CA VAL A 145 2.87 -18.51 5.76
C VAL A 145 2.22 -18.98 7.06
N ASP A 146 1.70 -18.06 7.88
CA ASP A 146 1.03 -18.39 9.14
C ASP A 146 -0.16 -19.35 8.91
N LEU A 147 -0.98 -19.07 7.89
CA LEU A 147 -2.11 -19.93 7.55
C LEU A 147 -1.65 -21.31 7.05
N MET A 148 -0.58 -21.38 6.26
CA MET A 148 0.02 -22.64 5.81
C MET A 148 0.55 -23.47 6.98
N MET A 149 1.23 -22.83 7.94
CA MET A 149 1.77 -23.52 9.12
C MET A 149 0.66 -24.07 10.02
N VAL A 150 -0.42 -23.32 10.22
CA VAL A 150 -1.61 -23.80 10.94
C VAL A 150 -2.33 -24.90 10.16
N GLY A 151 -2.30 -24.85 8.83
CA GLY A 151 -2.89 -25.88 7.97
C GLY A 151 -2.33 -27.29 8.18
N GLY A 152 -1.09 -27.41 8.66
CA GLY A 152 -0.48 -28.69 9.04
C GLY A 152 -1.23 -29.44 10.17
N LEU A 153 -2.04 -28.74 10.97
CA LEU A 153 -2.87 -29.33 12.03
C LEU A 153 -4.17 -29.97 11.49
N GLY A 154 -4.55 -29.64 10.26
CA GLY A 154 -5.76 -30.13 9.60
C GLY A 154 -6.83 -29.06 9.32
N PRO A 155 -7.91 -29.43 8.60
CA PRO A 155 -8.94 -28.48 8.14
C PRO A 155 -9.67 -27.72 9.25
N TRP A 156 -9.85 -28.36 10.41
CA TRP A 156 -10.48 -27.74 11.59
C TRP A 156 -9.71 -26.49 12.04
N ALA A 157 -8.38 -26.52 11.99
CA ALA A 157 -7.53 -25.41 12.46
C ALA A 157 -7.59 -24.21 11.51
N ILE A 158 -7.58 -24.47 10.19
CA ILE A 158 -7.77 -23.43 9.17
C ILE A 158 -9.15 -22.77 9.37
N THR A 159 -10.19 -23.58 9.57
CA THR A 159 -11.55 -23.11 9.81
C THR A 159 -11.63 -22.27 11.08
N SER A 160 -11.04 -22.74 12.19
CA SER A 160 -10.95 -21.99 13.45
C SER A 160 -10.34 -20.61 13.25
N VAL A 161 -9.18 -20.51 12.59
CA VAL A 161 -8.56 -19.19 12.33
C VAL A 161 -9.45 -18.33 11.45
N GLY A 162 -9.99 -18.88 10.37
CA GLY A 162 -10.85 -18.17 9.42
C GLY A 162 -12.07 -17.51 10.08
N LEU A 163 -12.73 -18.23 11.00
CA LEU A 163 -13.91 -17.74 11.73
C LEU A 163 -13.59 -16.56 12.66
N THR A 164 -12.33 -16.36 13.03
CA THR A 164 -11.91 -15.26 13.92
C THR A 164 -11.57 -13.97 13.18
N ILE A 165 -11.34 -14.02 11.85
CA ILE A 165 -10.87 -12.88 11.05
C ILE A 165 -11.90 -11.75 11.04
N GLN A 166 -13.18 -12.06 10.78
CA GLN A 166 -14.23 -11.05 10.63
C GLN A 166 -14.57 -10.34 11.95
N PRO A 167 -14.76 -11.05 13.08
CA PRO A 167 -14.90 -10.42 14.39
C PRO A 167 -13.75 -9.46 14.73
N LYS A 168 -12.50 -9.91 14.55
CA LYS A 168 -11.31 -9.08 14.78
C LYS A 168 -11.27 -7.86 13.86
N PHE A 169 -11.65 -8.03 12.60
CA PHE A 169 -11.70 -6.93 11.64
C PHE A 169 -12.71 -5.85 12.04
N LEU A 170 -13.93 -6.23 12.46
CA LEU A 170 -14.96 -5.29 12.88
C LEU A 170 -14.49 -4.39 14.03
N MET A 171 -13.81 -4.96 15.01
CA MET A 171 -13.21 -4.19 16.11
C MET A 171 -12.11 -3.23 15.62
N MET A 172 -11.36 -3.63 14.59
CA MET A 172 -10.27 -2.84 14.03
C MET A 172 -10.76 -1.60 13.24
N ILE A 173 -12.01 -1.58 12.74
CA ILE A 173 -12.56 -0.48 11.92
C ILE A 173 -12.43 0.87 12.64
N ALA A 174 -12.77 0.93 13.94
CA ALA A 174 -12.66 2.15 14.73
C ALA A 174 -11.23 2.67 14.81
N PHE A 175 -10.24 1.77 14.95
CA PHE A 175 -8.82 2.14 14.99
C PHE A 175 -8.30 2.60 13.63
N MET A 176 -8.70 1.92 12.56
CA MET A 176 -8.35 2.35 11.20
C MET A 176 -8.87 3.76 10.92
N ALA A 177 -10.09 4.07 11.36
CA ALA A 177 -10.70 5.39 11.25
C ALA A 177 -9.92 6.46 12.03
N MET A 178 -9.62 6.21 13.30
CA MET A 178 -8.83 7.14 14.12
C MET A 178 -7.43 7.34 13.56
N ASN A 179 -6.81 6.28 13.03
CA ASN A 179 -5.49 6.33 12.42
C ASN A 179 -5.46 7.21 11.17
N VAL A 180 -6.53 7.24 10.37
CA VAL A 180 -6.66 8.20 9.25
C VAL A 180 -6.63 9.64 9.77
N GLY A 181 -7.39 9.93 10.82
CA GLY A 181 -7.41 11.26 11.46
C GLY A 181 -6.07 11.67 12.05
N ALA A 182 -5.43 10.76 12.80
CA ALA A 182 -4.12 10.99 13.39
C ALA A 182 -3.04 11.21 12.32
N THR A 183 -3.05 10.43 11.23
CA THR A 183 -2.12 10.58 10.10
C THR A 183 -2.25 11.96 9.46
N ALA A 184 -3.48 12.40 9.17
CA ALA A 184 -3.75 13.68 8.53
C ALA A 184 -3.32 14.87 9.42
N LEU A 185 -3.68 14.83 10.72
CA LEU A 185 -3.36 15.90 11.66
C LEU A 185 -1.85 16.02 11.92
N VAL A 186 -1.16 14.89 12.09
CA VAL A 186 0.30 14.86 12.27
C VAL A 186 1.03 15.30 11.00
N ALA A 187 0.57 14.89 9.82
CA ALA A 187 1.11 15.36 8.55
C ALA A 187 0.96 16.88 8.41
N ARG A 188 -0.20 17.44 8.78
CA ARG A 188 -0.45 18.88 8.76
C ARG A 188 0.51 19.64 9.67
N HIS A 189 0.63 19.21 10.93
CA HIS A 189 1.54 19.86 11.88
C HIS A 189 3.02 19.71 11.52
N LYS A 190 3.40 18.63 10.82
CA LYS A 190 4.73 18.54 10.21
C LYS A 190 4.93 19.61 9.13
N GLY A 191 3.96 19.78 8.24
CA GLY A 191 3.98 20.84 7.23
C GLY A 191 4.09 22.25 7.81
N GLU A 192 3.42 22.50 8.94
CA GLU A 192 3.47 23.77 9.67
C GLU A 192 4.82 24.02 10.37
N GLY A 193 5.73 23.05 10.42
CA GLY A 193 6.97 23.13 11.19
C GLY A 193 6.76 23.16 12.70
N LYS A 194 5.64 22.61 13.21
CA LYS A 194 5.26 22.63 14.64
C LYS A 194 5.38 21.23 15.27
N PRO A 195 6.58 20.79 15.67
CA PRO A 195 6.81 19.45 16.22
C PRO A 195 6.03 19.21 17.51
N GLU A 196 5.89 20.23 18.35
CA GLU A 196 5.11 20.16 19.59
C GLU A 196 3.64 19.81 19.36
N LYS A 197 3.00 20.41 18.34
CA LYS A 197 1.61 20.10 17.98
C LYS A 197 1.49 18.69 17.39
N ALA A 198 2.47 18.24 16.62
CA ALA A 198 2.52 16.87 16.11
C ALA A 198 2.66 15.84 17.25
N ASN A 199 3.54 16.09 18.22
CA ASN A 199 3.72 15.25 19.41
C ASN A 199 2.48 15.25 20.31
N MET A 200 1.77 16.37 20.37
CA MET A 200 0.48 16.47 21.06
C MET A 200 -0.60 15.64 20.38
N ALA A 201 -0.75 15.74 19.06
CA ALA A 201 -1.68 14.92 18.28
C ALA A 201 -1.38 13.42 18.43
N LEU A 202 -0.10 13.02 18.40
CA LEU A 202 0.34 11.65 18.70
C LEU A 202 -0.13 11.19 20.08
N ARG A 203 0.12 11.98 21.15
CA ARG A 203 -0.28 11.61 22.52
C ARG A 203 -1.79 11.45 22.66
N GLN A 204 -2.57 12.33 22.05
CA GLN A 204 -4.04 12.25 22.08
C GLN A 204 -4.55 11.03 21.30
N ALA A 205 -3.95 10.73 20.13
CA ALA A 205 -4.26 9.53 19.36
C ALA A 205 -3.94 8.25 20.16
N LEU A 206 -2.79 8.21 20.85
CA LEU A 206 -2.40 7.09 21.71
C LEU A 206 -3.33 6.92 22.90
N LEU A 207 -3.71 8.01 23.59
CA LEU A 207 -4.65 7.96 24.70
C LEU A 207 -6.00 7.40 24.24
N LEU A 208 -6.53 7.93 23.13
CA LEU A 208 -7.81 7.47 22.59
C LEU A 208 -7.74 6.01 22.16
N THR A 209 -6.65 5.62 21.49
CA THR A 209 -6.38 4.24 21.10
C THR A 209 -6.31 3.33 22.31
N PHE A 210 -5.59 3.72 23.37
CA PHE A 210 -5.43 2.93 24.58
C PHE A 210 -6.78 2.64 25.23
N VAL A 211 -7.57 3.68 25.50
CA VAL A 211 -8.90 3.54 26.12
C VAL A 211 -9.82 2.65 25.29
N LEU A 212 -9.94 2.91 23.98
CA LEU A 212 -10.81 2.12 23.11
C LEU A 212 -10.31 0.69 22.91
N SER A 213 -8.99 0.48 22.91
CA SER A 213 -8.39 -0.85 22.75
C SER A 213 -8.56 -1.71 23.99
N ILE A 214 -8.54 -1.14 25.20
CA ILE A 214 -8.88 -1.86 26.43
C ILE A 214 -10.35 -2.31 26.37
N ILE A 215 -11.26 -1.40 26.02
CA ILE A 215 -12.69 -1.73 25.91
C ILE A 215 -12.88 -2.85 24.87
N SER A 216 -12.27 -2.71 23.70
CA SER A 216 -12.37 -3.71 22.62
C SER A 216 -11.75 -5.05 23.01
N SER A 217 -10.60 -5.03 23.71
CA SER A 217 -9.90 -6.21 24.19
C SER A 217 -10.74 -6.97 25.23
N VAL A 218 -11.31 -6.26 26.22
CA VAL A 218 -12.17 -6.84 27.26
C VAL A 218 -13.43 -7.43 26.63
N VAL A 219 -14.14 -6.65 25.82
CA VAL A 219 -15.37 -7.12 25.13
C VAL A 219 -15.04 -8.32 24.25
N GLY A 220 -13.99 -8.25 23.45
CA GLY A 220 -13.59 -9.34 22.56
C GLY A 220 -13.17 -10.59 23.31
N PHE A 221 -12.46 -10.47 24.43
CA PHE A 221 -12.03 -11.61 25.23
C PHE A 221 -13.22 -12.36 25.84
N PHE A 222 -14.18 -11.65 26.43
CA PHE A 222 -15.35 -12.26 27.05
C PHE A 222 -16.37 -12.78 26.01
N LEU A 223 -16.54 -12.10 24.88
CA LEU A 223 -17.46 -12.53 23.81
C LEU A 223 -16.81 -13.46 22.79
N SER A 224 -15.53 -13.85 22.93
CA SER A 224 -14.79 -14.63 21.92
C SER A 224 -15.54 -15.89 21.48
N GLU A 225 -16.05 -16.69 22.43
CA GLU A 225 -16.79 -17.92 22.10
C GLU A 225 -18.09 -17.62 21.37
N SER A 226 -18.87 -16.65 21.86
CA SER A 226 -20.13 -16.22 21.23
C SER A 226 -19.90 -15.70 19.81
N MET A 227 -18.81 -14.96 19.58
CA MET A 227 -18.44 -14.48 18.25
C MET A 227 -18.08 -15.64 17.31
N VAL A 228 -17.26 -16.59 17.76
CA VAL A 228 -16.87 -17.75 16.94
C VAL A 228 -18.07 -18.65 16.64
N ARG A 229 -18.95 -18.86 17.63
CA ARG A 229 -20.19 -19.62 17.44
C ARG A 229 -21.14 -18.92 16.47
N PHE A 230 -21.29 -17.60 16.61
CA PHE A 230 -22.10 -16.78 15.69
C PHE A 230 -21.56 -16.81 14.26
N MET A 231 -20.24 -16.94 14.07
CA MET A 231 -19.61 -17.10 12.76
C MET A 231 -19.81 -18.50 12.13
N GLY A 232 -20.38 -19.45 12.87
CA GLY A 232 -20.78 -20.76 12.33
C GLY A 232 -19.83 -21.91 12.67
N ALA A 233 -19.08 -21.83 13.78
CA ALA A 233 -18.34 -22.98 14.29
C ALA A 233 -19.31 -24.11 14.67
N ALA A 234 -19.41 -25.13 13.81
CA ALA A 234 -20.37 -26.23 13.94
C ALA A 234 -19.87 -27.37 14.84
N ASP A 235 -18.57 -27.66 14.82
CA ASP A 235 -17.95 -28.71 15.62
C ASP A 235 -17.23 -28.16 16.86
N ALA A 236 -17.18 -28.98 17.92
CA ALA A 236 -16.62 -28.60 19.21
C ALA A 236 -15.11 -28.28 19.14
N GLN A 237 -14.37 -28.96 18.26
CA GLN A 237 -12.92 -28.77 18.11
C GLN A 237 -12.63 -27.41 17.46
N THR A 238 -13.34 -27.06 16.39
CA THR A 238 -13.23 -25.78 15.70
C THR A 238 -13.65 -24.62 16.61
N LEU A 239 -14.73 -24.81 17.38
CA LEU A 239 -15.20 -23.81 18.34
C LEU A 239 -14.17 -23.59 19.45
N ALA A 240 -13.64 -24.65 20.05
CA ALA A 240 -12.62 -24.55 21.10
C ALA A 240 -11.34 -23.89 20.56
N GLY A 241 -10.85 -24.36 19.40
CA GLY A 241 -9.66 -23.82 18.74
C GLY A 241 -9.81 -22.35 18.37
N GLY A 242 -10.92 -21.97 17.75
CA GLY A 242 -11.23 -20.59 17.38
C GLY A 242 -11.41 -19.68 18.59
N THR A 243 -12.03 -20.19 19.66
CA THR A 243 -12.21 -19.45 20.92
C THR A 243 -10.89 -19.15 21.60
N VAL A 244 -10.01 -20.16 21.74
CA VAL A 244 -8.68 -19.96 22.35
C VAL A 244 -7.83 -19.02 21.51
N TYR A 245 -7.82 -19.23 20.19
CA TYR A 245 -7.11 -18.36 19.25
C TYR A 245 -7.57 -16.90 19.37
N LEU A 246 -8.89 -16.66 19.38
CA LEU A 246 -9.44 -15.31 19.47
C LEU A 246 -9.18 -14.69 20.85
N LYS A 247 -9.32 -15.43 21.95
CA LYS A 247 -9.03 -14.92 23.30
C LYS A 247 -7.59 -14.41 23.42
N ILE A 248 -6.61 -15.16 22.91
CA ILE A 248 -5.20 -14.75 22.94
C ILE A 248 -4.99 -13.51 22.06
N GLN A 249 -5.57 -13.48 20.86
CA GLN A 249 -5.52 -12.30 19.99
C GLN A 249 -6.16 -11.06 20.63
N MET A 250 -7.23 -11.24 21.41
CA MET A 250 -7.92 -10.16 22.11
C MET A 250 -7.10 -9.65 23.30
N ALA A 251 -6.40 -10.52 24.03
CA ALA A 251 -5.45 -10.12 25.07
C ALA A 251 -4.31 -9.27 24.49
N GLY A 252 -3.79 -9.63 23.30
CA GLY A 252 -2.77 -8.84 22.57
C GLY A 252 -3.31 -7.63 21.80
N PHE A 253 -4.62 -7.39 21.81
CA PHE A 253 -5.25 -6.39 20.93
C PHE A 253 -4.84 -4.95 21.26
N ILE A 254 -4.58 -4.66 22.54
CA ILE A 254 -4.11 -3.35 23.01
C ILE A 254 -2.79 -2.98 22.32
N VAL A 255 -1.84 -3.92 22.30
CA VAL A 255 -0.52 -3.75 21.70
C VAL A 255 -0.62 -3.57 20.19
N LEU A 256 -1.46 -4.38 19.53
CA LEU A 256 -1.75 -4.25 18.10
C LEU A 256 -2.31 -2.86 17.77
N ALA A 257 -3.31 -2.41 18.53
CA ALA A 257 -3.96 -1.11 18.32
C ALA A 257 -2.96 0.05 18.49
N LEU A 258 -2.19 0.06 19.58
CA LEU A 258 -1.18 1.10 19.81
C LEU A 258 -0.09 1.12 18.75
N THR A 259 0.40 -0.05 18.33
CA THR A 259 1.39 -0.19 17.25
C THR A 259 0.84 0.36 15.92
N SER A 260 -0.44 0.14 15.64
CA SER A 260 -1.08 0.71 14.46
C SER A 260 -1.11 2.24 14.49
N THR A 261 -1.30 2.85 15.66
CA THR A 261 -1.29 4.31 15.86
C THR A 261 0.11 4.90 15.72
N PHE A 262 1.16 4.21 16.23
CA PHE A 262 2.55 4.57 15.94
C PHE A 262 2.84 4.52 14.43
N THR A 263 2.42 3.44 13.77
CA THR A 263 2.57 3.25 12.32
C THR A 263 1.90 4.39 11.54
N ALA A 264 0.67 4.74 11.90
CA ALA A 264 -0.11 5.79 11.26
C ALA A 264 0.55 7.18 11.41
N THR A 265 0.97 7.54 12.61
CA THR A 265 1.60 8.84 12.89
C THR A 265 3.00 8.95 12.26
N LEU A 266 3.81 7.89 12.29
CA LEU A 266 5.10 7.83 11.58
C LEU A 266 4.93 7.97 10.07
N ARG A 267 3.92 7.31 9.49
CA ARG A 267 3.54 7.51 8.08
C ARG A 267 3.09 8.94 7.81
N GLY A 268 2.34 9.56 8.72
CA GLY A 268 1.93 10.96 8.64
C GLY A 268 3.10 11.91 8.47
N VAL A 269 4.16 11.75 9.28
CA VAL A 269 5.40 12.53 9.13
C VAL A 269 6.30 12.07 7.99
N GLY A 270 5.93 11.05 7.21
CA GLY A 270 6.73 10.55 6.09
C GLY A 270 7.90 9.64 6.50
N ASN A 271 7.96 9.18 7.76
CA ASN A 271 8.98 8.26 8.25
C ASN A 271 8.51 6.81 8.17
N THR A 272 8.28 6.33 6.94
CA THR A 272 7.71 4.99 6.69
C THR A 272 8.74 3.87 6.83
N ARG A 273 10.04 4.19 6.78
CA ARG A 273 11.11 3.20 6.93
C ARG A 273 11.16 2.59 8.32
N ILE A 274 10.95 3.40 9.36
CA ILE A 274 10.91 2.91 10.75
C ILE A 274 9.70 2.00 10.94
N ALA A 275 8.53 2.42 10.44
CA ALA A 275 7.31 1.63 10.44
C ALA A 275 7.51 0.25 9.80
N MET A 276 8.09 0.22 8.60
CA MET A 276 8.42 -1.00 7.90
C MET A 276 9.35 -1.90 8.71
N LEU A 277 10.41 -1.35 9.32
CA LEU A 277 11.44 -2.15 9.99
C LEU A 277 10.88 -2.94 11.18
N TYR A 278 10.16 -2.29 12.10
CA TYR A 278 9.64 -3.01 13.27
C TYR A 278 8.50 -3.97 12.90
N ASN A 279 7.67 -3.64 11.90
CA ASN A 279 6.61 -4.56 11.44
C ASN A 279 7.20 -5.78 10.73
N LEU A 280 8.28 -5.61 9.96
CA LEU A 280 8.99 -6.74 9.37
C LEU A 280 9.65 -7.62 10.44
N MET A 281 10.30 -7.02 11.43
CA MET A 281 10.86 -7.76 12.57
C MET A 281 9.76 -8.55 13.30
N ALA A 282 8.60 -7.94 13.54
CA ALA A 282 7.46 -8.62 14.16
C ALA A 282 6.97 -9.82 13.35
N ASN A 283 6.87 -9.69 12.03
CA ASN A 283 6.48 -10.80 11.16
C ASN A 283 7.52 -11.94 11.17
N ILE A 284 8.82 -11.61 11.18
CA ILE A 284 9.88 -12.63 11.27
C ILE A 284 9.81 -13.35 12.63
N ILE A 285 9.67 -12.59 13.72
CA ILE A 285 9.49 -13.16 15.07
C ILE A 285 8.26 -14.06 15.10
N ASN A 286 7.13 -13.62 14.54
CA ASN A 286 5.91 -14.41 14.45
C ASN A 286 6.14 -15.75 13.74
N VAL A 287 6.75 -15.76 12.55
CA VAL A 287 7.03 -17.01 11.80
C VAL A 287 7.94 -17.95 12.59
N ILE A 288 8.97 -17.43 13.27
CA ILE A 288 9.86 -18.24 14.12
C ILE A 288 9.07 -18.85 15.28
N PHE A 289 8.27 -18.07 16.00
CA PHE A 289 7.48 -18.57 17.12
C PHE A 289 6.34 -19.49 16.67
N ASN A 290 5.80 -19.31 15.46
CA ASN A 290 4.87 -20.27 14.86
C ASN A 290 5.52 -21.64 14.71
N TYR A 291 6.76 -21.68 14.19
CA TYR A 291 7.49 -22.94 14.05
C TYR A 291 7.70 -23.61 15.41
N LEU A 292 8.08 -22.83 16.44
CA LEU A 292 8.32 -23.36 17.78
C LEU A 292 7.04 -23.84 18.49
N LEU A 293 5.99 -23.01 18.51
CA LEU A 293 4.82 -23.21 19.39
C LEU A 293 3.69 -24.02 18.77
N ILE A 294 3.54 -24.04 17.44
CA ILE A 294 2.45 -24.78 16.79
C ILE A 294 2.66 -26.29 17.00
N HIS A 295 3.85 -26.80 16.64
CA HIS A 295 4.17 -28.23 16.68
C HIS A 295 5.02 -28.64 17.89
N GLY A 296 5.55 -27.69 18.67
CA GLY A 296 6.40 -27.98 19.84
C GLY A 296 7.83 -28.38 19.47
N HIS A 297 8.43 -27.74 18.47
CA HIS A 297 9.81 -28.02 18.05
C HIS A 297 10.83 -27.52 19.11
N PHE A 298 12.02 -28.13 19.14
CA PHE A 298 13.12 -27.77 20.05
C PHE A 298 12.76 -27.82 21.55
N GLY A 299 11.85 -28.73 21.95
CA GLY A 299 11.45 -28.91 23.35
C GLY A 299 10.41 -27.89 23.85
N PHE A 300 9.89 -27.04 22.96
CA PHE A 300 8.75 -26.17 23.28
C PHE A 300 7.45 -26.99 23.41
N PRO A 301 6.49 -26.54 24.23
CA PRO A 301 5.19 -27.19 24.31
C PRO A 301 4.43 -27.06 22.98
N ARG A 302 3.80 -28.16 22.54
CA ARG A 302 2.88 -28.15 21.39
C ARG A 302 1.57 -27.46 21.80
N MET A 303 1.40 -26.22 21.36
CA MET A 303 0.25 -25.38 21.69
C MET A 303 -0.74 -25.20 20.52
N GLU A 304 -0.45 -25.77 19.36
CA GLU A 304 -1.34 -25.77 18.18
C GLU A 304 -1.82 -24.33 17.84
N LEU A 305 -3.13 -24.10 17.73
CA LEU A 305 -3.73 -22.79 17.48
C LEU A 305 -3.42 -21.75 18.56
N ALA A 306 -3.34 -22.17 19.83
CA ALA A 306 -2.94 -21.26 20.91
C ALA A 306 -1.52 -20.75 20.67
N GLY A 307 -0.62 -21.64 20.22
CA GLY A 307 0.74 -21.30 19.80
C GLY A 307 0.77 -20.29 18.66
N ALA A 308 -0.04 -20.50 17.63
CA ALA A 308 -0.12 -19.59 16.48
C ALA A 308 -0.57 -18.17 16.87
N SER A 309 -1.64 -18.07 17.67
CA SER A 309 -2.10 -16.78 18.18
C SER A 309 -1.09 -16.10 19.10
N LEU A 310 -0.42 -16.87 19.96
CA LEU A 310 0.59 -16.35 20.88
C LEU A 310 1.83 -15.83 20.14
N ALA A 311 2.30 -16.55 19.11
CA ALA A 311 3.39 -16.11 18.24
C ALA A 311 3.07 -14.77 17.57
N THR A 312 1.83 -14.60 17.09
CA THR A 312 1.36 -13.32 16.54
C THR A 312 1.44 -12.20 17.58
N VAL A 313 0.95 -12.44 18.80
CA VAL A 313 0.96 -11.45 19.89
C VAL A 313 2.39 -11.10 20.30
N ILE A 314 3.29 -12.07 20.40
CA ILE A 314 4.72 -11.85 20.71
C ILE A 314 5.36 -10.98 19.63
N GLY A 315 5.11 -11.26 18.35
CA GLY A 315 5.56 -10.43 17.24
C GLY A 315 5.07 -8.99 17.38
N GLN A 316 3.78 -8.79 17.66
CA GLN A 316 3.20 -7.45 17.87
C GLN A 316 3.79 -6.73 19.09
N CYS A 317 4.04 -7.44 20.19
CA CYS A 317 4.74 -6.90 21.36
C CYS A 317 6.15 -6.43 21.00
N ALA A 318 6.89 -7.20 20.21
CA ALA A 318 8.20 -6.79 19.73
C ALA A 318 8.13 -5.52 18.86
N ALA A 319 7.18 -5.45 17.92
CA ALA A 319 6.94 -4.23 17.12
C ALA A 319 6.61 -3.02 18.01
N PHE A 320 5.72 -3.19 18.99
CA PHE A 320 5.34 -2.15 19.93
C PHE A 320 6.53 -1.62 20.74
N VAL A 321 7.33 -2.52 21.31
CA VAL A 321 8.50 -2.16 22.11
C VAL A 321 9.52 -1.40 21.27
N VAL A 322 9.81 -1.87 20.05
CA VAL A 322 10.74 -1.17 19.14
C VAL A 322 10.19 0.20 18.74
N ALA A 323 8.90 0.30 18.38
CA ALA A 323 8.26 1.57 18.05
C ALA A 323 8.33 2.54 19.25
N LEU A 324 8.01 2.07 20.45
CA LEU A 324 8.05 2.87 21.68
C LEU A 324 9.47 3.38 21.97
N ILE A 325 10.49 2.51 21.90
CA ILE A 325 11.89 2.89 22.09
C ILE A 325 12.32 3.97 21.09
N VAL A 326 11.94 3.83 19.82
CA VAL A 326 12.28 4.80 18.78
C VAL A 326 11.67 6.17 19.07
N LEU A 327 10.40 6.22 19.48
CA LEU A 327 9.72 7.48 19.79
C LEU A 327 10.17 8.10 21.13
N LEU A 328 10.56 7.30 22.12
CA LEU A 328 11.11 7.79 23.40
C LEU A 328 12.52 8.37 23.24
N ARG A 329 13.35 7.80 22.35
CA ARG A 329 14.72 8.28 22.09
C ARG A 329 14.79 9.68 21.50
N GLY A 330 13.70 10.20 20.92
CA GLY A 330 13.59 11.59 20.47
C GLY A 330 14.55 12.02 19.36
N LYS A 331 15.12 11.08 18.60
CA LYS A 331 16.05 11.37 17.48
C LYS A 331 15.31 11.73 16.16
N HIS A 332 13.99 11.78 16.20
CA HIS A 332 13.12 11.99 15.05
C HIS A 332 12.11 13.09 15.36
N TYR A 333 11.47 13.63 14.31
CA TYR A 333 10.46 14.69 14.42
C TYR A 333 9.35 14.39 15.44
N LEU A 334 8.93 13.12 15.52
CA LEU A 334 8.03 12.65 16.58
C LEU A 334 8.82 12.20 17.80
N LYS A 335 8.51 12.79 18.95
CA LYS A 335 9.07 12.47 20.26
C LYS A 335 7.94 12.26 21.26
N LEU A 336 7.95 11.11 21.92
CA LEU A 336 7.01 10.85 22.99
C LEU A 336 7.61 11.31 24.33
N GLU A 337 7.10 12.43 24.85
CA GLU A 337 7.55 12.98 26.13
C GLU A 337 6.56 12.62 27.23
N LEU A 338 6.86 11.56 27.97
CA LEU A 338 6.02 11.06 29.07
C LEU A 338 5.78 12.13 30.14
N ASN A 339 6.77 13.00 30.37
CA ASN A 339 6.72 14.08 31.38
C ASN A 339 5.69 15.17 31.05
N LYS A 340 5.33 15.37 29.77
CA LYS A 340 4.28 16.33 29.39
C LYS A 340 2.87 15.79 29.62
N GLY A 341 2.75 14.55 30.11
CA GLY A 341 1.50 13.89 30.48
C GLY A 341 0.56 13.57 29.32
N PHE A 342 -0.50 12.84 29.63
CA PHE A 342 -1.58 12.45 28.72
C PHE A 342 -2.92 13.11 29.13
N LYS A 343 -2.89 14.40 29.47
CA LYS A 343 -4.14 15.12 29.80
C LYS A 343 -5.03 15.20 28.54
N PRO A 344 -6.31 14.76 28.60
CA PRO A 344 -7.20 14.83 27.45
C PRO A 344 -7.35 16.27 26.96
N GLN A 345 -7.10 16.48 25.68
CA GLN A 345 -7.36 17.75 25.01
C GLN A 345 -8.51 17.56 24.03
N TRP A 346 -9.70 17.92 24.49
CA TRP A 346 -10.95 17.69 23.76
C TRP A 346 -10.96 18.31 22.36
N GLU A 347 -10.25 19.43 22.16
CA GLU A 347 -10.11 20.02 20.83
C GLU A 347 -9.34 19.11 19.85
N SER A 348 -8.15 18.64 20.25
CA SER A 348 -7.32 17.73 19.45
C SER A 348 -8.05 16.40 19.19
N ILE A 349 -8.72 15.86 20.21
CA ILE A 349 -9.54 14.64 20.09
C ILE A 349 -10.69 14.87 19.10
N GLY A 350 -11.40 15.99 19.23
CA GLY A 350 -12.50 16.37 18.34
C GLY A 350 -12.07 16.47 16.87
N ARG A 351 -10.88 17.01 16.59
CA ARG A 351 -10.30 17.05 15.23
C ARG A 351 -9.99 15.65 14.69
N ILE A 352 -9.40 14.78 15.51
CA ILE A 352 -9.15 13.37 15.13
C ILE A 352 -10.48 12.69 14.77
N PHE A 353 -11.52 12.86 15.59
CA PHE A 353 -12.84 12.30 15.32
C PHE A 353 -13.51 12.90 14.09
N LYS A 354 -13.41 14.20 13.85
CA LYS A 354 -14.00 14.87 12.68
C LYS A 354 -13.46 14.30 11.36
N ILE A 355 -12.18 13.96 11.32
CA ILE A 355 -11.54 13.33 10.15
C ILE A 355 -11.80 11.82 10.13
N GLY A 356 -11.68 11.17 11.29
CA GLY A 356 -11.75 9.72 11.42
C GLY A 356 -13.15 9.15 11.26
N PHE A 357 -14.19 9.80 11.78
CA PHE A 357 -15.56 9.29 11.73
C PHE A 357 -16.05 9.06 10.28
N PRO A 358 -15.88 9.97 9.32
CA PRO A 358 -16.20 9.66 7.92
C PRO A 358 -15.37 8.50 7.36
N ALA A 359 -14.10 8.34 7.74
CA ALA A 359 -13.29 7.19 7.33
C ALA A 359 -13.79 5.88 7.96
N MET A 360 -14.36 5.92 9.18
CA MET A 360 -15.04 4.78 9.79
C MET A 360 -16.25 4.36 8.96
N VAL A 361 -17.11 5.33 8.61
CA VAL A 361 -18.27 5.11 7.75
C VAL A 361 -17.84 4.53 6.41
N GLU A 362 -16.81 5.10 5.78
CA GLU A 362 -16.23 4.58 4.54
C GLU A 362 -15.84 3.10 4.65
N GLN A 363 -15.12 2.71 5.70
CA GLN A 363 -14.67 1.32 5.90
C GLN A 363 -15.83 0.37 6.19
N THR A 364 -16.78 0.77 7.04
CA THR A 364 -17.98 -0.03 7.33
C THR A 364 -18.80 -0.25 6.07
N VAL A 365 -19.08 0.82 5.32
CA VAL A 365 -19.79 0.76 4.04
C VAL A 365 -19.08 -0.14 3.05
N MET A 366 -17.75 -0.02 2.93
CA MET A 366 -16.96 -0.88 2.05
C MET A 366 -17.08 -2.36 2.43
N ARG A 367 -17.06 -2.70 3.72
CA ARG A 367 -17.25 -4.07 4.20
C ARG A 367 -18.66 -4.58 3.96
N THR A 368 -19.68 -3.80 4.29
CA THR A 368 -21.07 -4.19 4.05
C THR A 368 -21.31 -4.45 2.56
N GLY A 369 -20.82 -3.58 1.68
CA GLY A 369 -20.93 -3.78 0.23
C GLY A 369 -20.23 -5.04 -0.27
N ILE A 370 -19.04 -5.37 0.26
CA ILE A 370 -18.34 -6.63 -0.07
C ILE A 370 -19.14 -7.85 0.40
N ILE A 371 -19.73 -7.82 1.59
CA ILE A 371 -20.53 -8.93 2.14
C ILE A 371 -21.77 -9.18 1.27
N ILE A 372 -22.54 -8.13 0.96
CA ILE A 372 -23.74 -8.26 0.11
C ILE A 372 -23.34 -8.81 -1.26
N PHE A 373 -22.31 -8.23 -1.88
CA PHE A 373 -21.79 -8.71 -3.17
C PHE A 373 -21.37 -10.18 -3.12
N SER A 374 -20.62 -10.59 -2.09
CA SER A 374 -20.16 -11.98 -1.93
C SER A 374 -21.34 -12.95 -1.78
N LYS A 375 -22.39 -12.56 -1.05
CA LYS A 375 -23.63 -13.35 -0.93
C LYS A 375 -24.32 -13.52 -2.29
N THR A 376 -24.36 -12.47 -3.11
CA THR A 376 -24.92 -12.55 -4.47
C THR A 376 -24.11 -13.52 -5.34
N VAL A 377 -22.78 -13.45 -5.31
CA VAL A 377 -21.92 -14.38 -6.06
C VAL A 377 -22.07 -15.82 -5.56
N ALA A 378 -22.20 -16.03 -4.24
CA ALA A 378 -22.41 -17.36 -3.67
C ALA A 378 -23.70 -18.03 -4.18
N SER A 379 -24.71 -17.26 -4.60
CA SER A 379 -25.94 -17.82 -5.17
C SER A 379 -25.75 -18.52 -6.53
N LEU A 380 -24.61 -18.34 -7.19
CA LEU A 380 -24.26 -19.00 -8.45
C LEU A 380 -23.81 -20.47 -8.27
N GLY A 381 -23.51 -20.88 -7.04
CA GLY A 381 -23.04 -22.22 -6.72
C GLY A 381 -21.55 -22.29 -6.39
N THR A 382 -21.13 -23.48 -5.96
CA THR A 382 -19.83 -23.69 -5.29
C THR A 382 -18.63 -23.41 -6.18
N VAL A 383 -18.66 -23.85 -7.45
CA VAL A 383 -17.54 -23.70 -8.38
C VAL A 383 -17.30 -22.22 -8.72
N ASP A 384 -18.36 -21.47 -9.03
CA ASP A 384 -18.27 -20.05 -9.35
C ASP A 384 -17.80 -19.22 -8.14
N PHE A 385 -18.28 -19.57 -6.94
CA PHE A 385 -17.83 -18.93 -5.72
C PHE A 385 -16.34 -19.22 -5.42
N ALA A 386 -15.87 -20.44 -5.68
CA ALA A 386 -14.45 -20.79 -5.54
C ALA A 386 -13.57 -19.97 -6.49
N ILE A 387 -13.96 -19.85 -7.77
CA ILE A 387 -13.28 -19.00 -8.75
C ILE A 387 -13.25 -17.54 -8.26
N HIS A 388 -14.38 -17.03 -7.76
CA HIS A 388 -14.46 -15.68 -7.20
C HIS A 388 -13.45 -15.45 -6.07
N GLN A 389 -13.34 -16.41 -5.13
CA GLN A 389 -12.44 -16.30 -3.99
C GLN A 389 -10.97 -16.29 -4.42
N ILE A 390 -10.58 -17.14 -5.38
CA ILE A 390 -9.24 -17.16 -5.97
C ILE A 390 -8.91 -15.79 -6.58
N CYS A 391 -9.80 -15.26 -7.44
CA CYS A 391 -9.61 -13.98 -8.09
C CYS A 391 -9.55 -12.81 -7.08
N MET A 392 -10.35 -12.84 -6.01
CA MET A 392 -10.30 -11.84 -4.95
C MET A 392 -8.98 -11.86 -4.16
N ASN A 393 -8.45 -13.06 -3.87
CA ASN A 393 -7.14 -13.21 -3.23
C ASN A 393 -6.01 -12.64 -4.09
N ILE A 394 -6.01 -12.95 -5.39
CA ILE A 394 -5.03 -12.41 -6.35
C ILE A 394 -5.17 -10.88 -6.42
N GLN A 395 -6.40 -10.37 -6.45
CA GLN A 395 -6.67 -8.93 -6.46
C GLN A 395 -6.21 -8.22 -5.18
N ALA A 396 -6.26 -8.87 -4.02
CA ALA A 396 -5.84 -8.29 -2.74
C ALA A 396 -4.38 -7.81 -2.77
N LEU A 397 -3.49 -8.52 -3.46
CA LEU A 397 -2.08 -8.11 -3.63
C LEU A 397 -1.96 -6.76 -4.35
N THR A 398 -2.79 -6.55 -5.37
CA THR A 398 -2.80 -5.28 -6.12
C THR A 398 -3.38 -4.12 -5.30
N PHE A 399 -4.34 -4.39 -4.41
CA PHE A 399 -4.88 -3.38 -3.49
C PHE A 399 -3.79 -2.85 -2.56
N MET A 400 -2.84 -3.69 -2.14
CA MET A 400 -1.73 -3.25 -1.29
C MET A 400 -0.84 -2.24 -2.00
N THR A 401 -0.64 -2.44 -3.31
CA THR A 401 0.14 -1.50 -4.14
C THR A 401 -0.53 -0.13 -4.18
N GLY A 402 -1.83 -0.08 -4.48
CA GLY A 402 -2.59 1.17 -4.45
C GLY A 402 -2.58 1.84 -3.07
N ASN A 403 -2.73 1.07 -2.00
CA ASN A 403 -2.66 1.57 -0.62
C ASN A 403 -1.29 2.13 -0.25
N ALA A 404 -0.19 1.50 -0.67
CA ALA A 404 1.16 1.96 -0.38
C ALA A 404 1.43 3.36 -0.97
N PHE A 405 1.09 3.57 -2.24
CA PHE A 405 1.17 4.89 -2.86
C PHE A 405 0.14 5.87 -2.26
N GLY A 406 -1.03 5.39 -1.87
CA GLY A 406 -2.03 6.17 -1.13
C GLY A 406 -1.48 6.74 0.18
N ILE A 407 -0.74 5.96 0.96
CA ILE A 407 -0.07 6.40 2.20
C ILE A 407 0.91 7.55 1.91
N SER A 408 1.70 7.43 0.84
CA SER A 408 2.60 8.50 0.39
C SER A 408 1.84 9.77 0.00
N GLY A 409 0.75 9.62 -0.76
CA GLY A 409 -0.16 10.72 -1.11
C GLY A 409 -0.73 11.42 0.12
N THR A 410 -1.25 10.67 1.09
CA THR A 410 -1.78 11.20 2.36
C THR A 410 -0.74 12.06 3.09
N SER A 411 0.48 11.54 3.24
CA SER A 411 1.55 12.21 4.00
C SER A 411 2.06 13.48 3.29
N LEU A 412 2.40 13.39 2.01
CA LEU A 412 2.99 14.51 1.26
C LEU A 412 1.99 15.65 1.06
N VAL A 413 0.72 15.33 0.82
CA VAL A 413 -0.35 16.33 0.68
C VAL A 413 -0.66 16.98 2.01
N GLY A 414 -0.80 16.18 3.09
CA GLY A 414 -1.03 16.73 4.43
C GLY A 414 0.08 17.71 4.84
N GLN A 415 1.34 17.35 4.60
CA GLN A 415 2.49 18.23 4.84
C GLN A 415 2.47 19.47 3.94
N SER A 416 2.18 19.33 2.65
CA SER A 416 2.17 20.48 1.72
C SER A 416 1.10 21.50 2.08
N LEU A 417 -0.11 21.04 2.41
CA LEU A 417 -1.18 21.93 2.86
C LEU A 417 -0.91 22.51 4.26
N GLY A 418 -0.18 21.78 5.12
CA GLY A 418 0.32 22.31 6.40
C GLY A 418 1.30 23.47 6.22
N LYS A 419 2.14 23.40 5.19
CA LYS A 419 3.04 24.47 4.77
C LYS A 419 2.35 25.57 3.95
N LYS A 420 1.02 25.50 3.80
CA LYS A 420 0.20 26.41 2.99
C LYS A 420 0.61 26.44 1.51
N ARG A 421 1.08 25.30 0.99
CA ARG A 421 1.52 25.12 -0.41
C ARG A 421 0.58 24.17 -1.17
N PRO A 422 -0.61 24.64 -1.60
CA PRO A 422 -1.56 23.82 -2.36
C PRO A 422 -1.04 23.48 -3.78
N ASP A 423 -0.13 24.28 -4.31
CA ASP A 423 0.67 24.01 -5.51
C ASP A 423 1.49 22.73 -5.36
N MET A 424 2.27 22.62 -4.28
CA MET A 424 3.08 21.44 -3.97
C MET A 424 2.21 20.23 -3.67
N ALA A 425 1.09 20.41 -2.94
CA ALA A 425 0.14 19.34 -2.68
C ALA A 425 -0.38 18.71 -3.98
N GLN A 426 -0.70 19.54 -4.97
CA GLN A 426 -1.14 19.07 -6.28
C GLN A 426 -0.02 18.41 -7.08
N ALA A 427 1.18 18.99 -7.06
CA ALA A 427 2.35 18.43 -7.73
C ALA A 427 2.68 17.02 -7.22
N TYR A 428 2.77 16.83 -5.89
CA TYR A 428 2.95 15.52 -5.29
C TYR A 428 1.82 14.56 -5.65
N SER A 429 0.56 14.99 -5.57
CA SER A 429 -0.59 14.15 -5.94
C SER A 429 -0.49 13.61 -7.37
N SER A 430 -0.10 14.46 -8.33
CA SER A 430 0.08 14.08 -9.72
C SER A 430 1.25 13.11 -9.92
N ARG A 431 2.39 13.34 -9.23
CA ARG A 431 3.55 12.45 -9.32
C ARG A 431 3.30 11.09 -8.66
N THR A 432 2.67 11.07 -7.49
CA THR A 432 2.26 9.84 -6.81
C THR A 432 1.29 9.04 -7.67
N ARG A 433 0.27 9.68 -8.24
CA ARG A 433 -0.69 9.02 -9.14
C ARG A 433 0.00 8.44 -10.37
N ARG A 434 0.87 9.20 -11.04
CA ARG A 434 1.57 8.71 -12.24
C ARG A 434 2.44 7.50 -11.93
N LEU A 435 3.21 7.56 -10.85
CA LEU A 435 4.09 6.46 -10.46
C LEU A 435 3.30 5.21 -10.07
N GLY A 436 2.24 5.35 -9.26
CA GLY A 436 1.38 4.24 -8.89
C GLY A 436 0.64 3.63 -10.08
N MET A 437 0.20 4.44 -11.04
CA MET A 437 -0.39 3.94 -12.29
C MET A 437 0.64 3.17 -13.14
N CYS A 438 1.90 3.59 -13.18
CA CYS A 438 2.95 2.86 -13.90
C CYS A 438 3.20 1.49 -13.25
N VAL A 439 3.30 1.42 -11.93
CA VAL A 439 3.46 0.14 -11.21
C VAL A 439 2.25 -0.77 -11.43
N SER A 440 1.03 -0.21 -11.38
CA SER A 440 -0.18 -0.98 -11.62
C SER A 440 -0.37 -1.40 -13.06
N LEU A 441 0.21 -0.68 -14.03
CA LEU A 441 0.25 -1.11 -15.42
C LEU A 441 1.15 -2.34 -15.60
N VAL A 442 2.30 -2.38 -14.90
CA VAL A 442 3.15 -3.59 -14.88
C VAL A 442 2.39 -4.78 -14.30
N LEU A 443 1.67 -4.58 -13.18
CA LEU A 443 0.82 -5.63 -12.60
C LEU A 443 -0.33 -6.04 -13.54
N ALA A 444 -0.92 -5.10 -14.27
CA ALA A 444 -1.94 -5.38 -15.28
C ALA A 444 -1.39 -6.29 -16.38
N LEU A 445 -0.21 -5.99 -16.92
CA LEU A 445 0.44 -6.82 -17.94
C LEU A 445 0.73 -8.22 -17.42
N ILE A 446 1.19 -8.35 -16.17
CA ILE A 446 1.41 -9.65 -15.53
C ILE A 446 0.09 -10.45 -15.48
N PHE A 447 -1.01 -9.84 -15.04
CA PHE A 447 -2.31 -10.52 -14.99
C PHE A 447 -2.86 -10.87 -16.38
N PHE A 448 -2.62 -10.03 -17.38
CA PHE A 448 -3.05 -10.27 -18.75
C PHE A 448 -2.32 -11.46 -19.39
N PHE A 449 -0.99 -11.50 -19.30
CA PHE A 449 -0.19 -12.56 -19.94
C PHE A 449 -0.08 -13.84 -19.10
N PHE A 450 0.00 -13.72 -17.78
CA PHE A 450 0.23 -14.83 -16.87
C PHE A 450 -1.01 -15.23 -16.06
N GLY A 451 -2.20 -14.72 -16.40
CA GLY A 451 -3.43 -14.97 -15.64
C GLY A 451 -3.74 -16.46 -15.45
N LYS A 452 -3.53 -17.29 -16.49
CA LYS A 452 -3.74 -18.75 -16.39
C LYS A 452 -2.75 -19.39 -15.41
N GLN A 453 -1.47 -19.04 -15.50
CA GLN A 453 -0.39 -19.56 -14.67
C GLN A 453 -0.58 -19.15 -13.21
N ILE A 454 -1.08 -17.94 -12.95
CA ILE A 454 -1.36 -17.48 -11.59
C ILE A 454 -2.54 -18.25 -11.00
N VAL A 455 -3.61 -18.49 -11.77
CA VAL A 455 -4.77 -19.25 -11.28
C VAL A 455 -4.43 -20.72 -11.10
N SER A 456 -3.58 -21.31 -11.94
CA SER A 456 -3.16 -22.72 -11.80
C SER A 456 -2.34 -22.98 -10.54
N LEU A 457 -1.80 -21.94 -9.89
CA LEU A 457 -1.17 -22.10 -8.56
C LEU A 457 -2.20 -22.41 -7.47
N TYR A 458 -3.49 -22.17 -7.70
CA TYR A 458 -4.57 -22.38 -6.74
C TYR A 458 -5.40 -23.64 -7.01
N SER A 459 -5.46 -24.11 -8.26
CA SER A 459 -6.27 -25.27 -8.64
C SER A 459 -5.78 -25.85 -9.97
N ASP A 460 -5.79 -27.18 -10.06
CA ASP A 460 -5.50 -27.92 -11.29
C ASP A 460 -6.74 -28.11 -12.19
N GLU A 461 -7.93 -27.67 -11.75
CA GLU A 461 -9.18 -27.89 -12.48
C GLU A 461 -9.27 -26.97 -13.72
N PRO A 462 -9.38 -27.52 -14.94
CA PRO A 462 -9.33 -26.72 -16.17
C PRO A 462 -10.41 -25.64 -16.26
N GLN A 463 -11.61 -25.91 -15.73
CA GLN A 463 -12.73 -24.97 -15.72
C GLN A 463 -12.41 -23.73 -14.85
N ILE A 464 -11.84 -23.96 -13.66
CA ILE A 464 -11.46 -22.89 -12.72
C ILE A 464 -10.35 -22.04 -13.34
N ILE A 465 -9.33 -22.66 -13.94
CA ILE A 465 -8.23 -21.97 -14.60
C ILE A 465 -8.73 -21.08 -15.75
N PHE A 466 -9.60 -21.62 -16.61
CA PHE A 466 -10.10 -20.89 -17.76
C PHE A 466 -10.98 -19.69 -17.38
N GLN A 467 -11.92 -19.88 -16.46
CA GLN A 467 -12.81 -18.81 -16.00
C GLN A 467 -12.06 -17.78 -15.14
N GLY A 468 -11.19 -18.24 -14.25
CA GLY A 468 -10.33 -17.38 -13.43
C GLY A 468 -9.42 -16.50 -14.29
N ALA A 469 -8.81 -17.06 -15.35
CA ALA A 469 -7.98 -16.30 -16.27
C ALA A 469 -8.76 -15.20 -17.01
N LYS A 470 -9.99 -15.48 -17.46
CA LYS A 470 -10.87 -14.47 -18.07
C LYS A 470 -11.17 -13.33 -17.10
N ILE A 471 -11.45 -13.66 -15.84
CA ILE A 471 -11.68 -12.67 -14.79
C ILE A 471 -10.41 -11.85 -14.51
N LEU A 472 -9.23 -12.47 -14.47
CA LEU A 472 -7.98 -11.74 -14.28
C LEU A 472 -7.67 -10.80 -15.44
N MET A 473 -8.03 -11.16 -16.67
CA MET A 473 -7.93 -10.27 -17.82
C MET A 473 -8.83 -9.02 -17.65
N LEU A 474 -10.05 -9.20 -17.12
CA LEU A 474 -10.94 -8.09 -16.76
C LEU A 474 -10.35 -7.23 -15.62
N VAL A 475 -9.77 -7.88 -14.60
CA VAL A 475 -9.11 -7.19 -13.48
C VAL A 475 -7.90 -6.39 -13.97
N ALA A 476 -7.11 -6.93 -14.89
CA ALA A 476 -5.95 -6.26 -15.49
C ALA A 476 -6.33 -4.90 -16.08
N PHE A 477 -7.45 -4.83 -16.81
CA PHE A 477 -7.93 -3.60 -17.41
C PHE A 477 -8.20 -2.48 -16.38
N ILE A 478 -8.76 -2.83 -15.22
CA ILE A 478 -9.10 -1.84 -14.18
C ILE A 478 -7.93 -1.47 -13.26
N GLN A 479 -6.81 -2.20 -13.29
CA GLN A 479 -5.68 -2.00 -12.38
C GLN A 479 -5.15 -0.56 -12.32
N PRO A 480 -4.87 0.13 -13.44
CA PRO A 480 -4.39 1.52 -13.39
C PRO A 480 -5.43 2.48 -12.80
N PHE A 481 -6.72 2.26 -13.09
CA PHE A 481 -7.82 3.09 -12.58
C PHE A 481 -8.02 2.90 -11.08
N GLN A 482 -7.90 1.66 -10.61
CA GLN A 482 -7.98 1.30 -9.20
C GLN A 482 -6.82 1.92 -8.42
N SER A 483 -5.60 1.82 -8.93
CA SER A 483 -4.41 2.45 -8.33
C SER A 483 -4.58 3.96 -8.20
N SER A 484 -5.01 4.60 -9.29
CA SER A 484 -5.35 6.02 -9.29
C SER A 484 -6.41 6.36 -8.23
N GLN A 485 -7.45 5.54 -8.09
CA GLN A 485 -8.52 5.72 -7.10
C GLN A 485 -7.99 5.63 -5.66
N PHE A 486 -7.19 4.63 -5.31
CA PHE A 486 -6.60 4.49 -3.98
C PHE A 486 -5.68 5.65 -3.63
N ILE A 487 -4.87 6.10 -4.60
CA ILE A 487 -3.93 7.20 -4.41
C ILE A 487 -4.66 8.51 -4.17
N LEU A 488 -5.62 8.85 -5.04
CA LEU A 488 -6.40 10.07 -4.90
C LEU A 488 -7.29 10.05 -3.65
N ALA A 489 -7.83 8.89 -3.26
CA ALA A 489 -8.52 8.75 -1.98
C ALA A 489 -7.57 8.98 -0.78
N GLY A 490 -6.32 8.51 -0.86
CA GLY A 490 -5.26 8.85 0.12
C GLY A 490 -4.99 10.36 0.18
N VAL A 491 -4.82 11.00 -0.98
CA VAL A 491 -4.65 12.46 -1.11
C VAL A 491 -5.79 13.23 -0.44
N LEU A 492 -7.04 12.86 -0.73
CA LEU A 492 -8.21 13.50 -0.11
C LEU A 492 -8.24 13.31 1.41
N ARG A 493 -7.89 12.11 1.89
CA ARG A 493 -7.76 11.84 3.34
C ARG A 493 -6.66 12.68 3.98
N GLY A 494 -5.51 12.82 3.31
CA GLY A 494 -4.40 13.68 3.76
C GLY A 494 -4.75 15.16 3.81
N ALA A 495 -5.63 15.60 2.90
CA ALA A 495 -6.20 16.95 2.92
C ALA A 495 -7.25 17.17 4.02
N GLY A 496 -7.76 16.11 4.63
CA GLY A 496 -8.87 16.15 5.59
C GLY A 496 -10.26 16.03 4.94
N ASP A 497 -10.35 15.84 3.62
CA ASP A 497 -11.61 15.65 2.88
C ASP A 497 -12.08 14.20 2.91
N THR A 498 -12.24 13.63 4.10
CA THR A 498 -12.63 12.23 4.30
C THR A 498 -14.11 11.98 4.01
N ARG A 499 -14.96 12.99 4.21
CA ARG A 499 -16.40 12.92 3.94
C ARG A 499 -16.70 12.65 2.46
N SER A 500 -15.99 13.29 1.55
CA SER A 500 -16.19 13.06 0.11
C SER A 500 -15.85 11.63 -0.27
N VAL A 501 -14.78 11.06 0.28
CA VAL A 501 -14.39 9.67 0.04
C VAL A 501 -15.45 8.71 0.57
N ALA A 502 -15.98 8.96 1.78
CA ALA A 502 -17.04 8.14 2.37
C ALA A 502 -18.33 8.12 1.52
N ILE A 503 -18.79 9.29 1.06
CA ILE A 503 -19.99 9.41 0.22
C ILE A 503 -19.80 8.68 -1.12
N ILE A 504 -18.64 8.86 -1.77
CA ILE A 504 -18.34 8.18 -3.03
C ILE A 504 -18.33 6.66 -2.83
N THR A 505 -17.70 6.17 -1.76
CA THR A 505 -17.68 4.73 -1.43
C THR A 505 -19.07 4.20 -1.11
N PHE A 506 -19.94 4.98 -0.47
CA PHE A 506 -21.34 4.62 -0.22
C PHE A 506 -22.13 4.42 -1.51
N ILE A 507 -22.07 5.39 -2.43
CA ILE A 507 -22.79 5.30 -3.70
C ILE A 507 -22.27 4.11 -4.53
N THR A 508 -20.95 3.93 -4.59
CA THR A 508 -20.34 2.94 -5.47
C THR A 508 -20.38 1.53 -4.89
N VAL A 509 -19.73 1.31 -3.74
CA VAL A 509 -19.50 -0.03 -3.20
C VAL A 509 -20.74 -0.63 -2.54
N LEU A 510 -21.60 0.19 -1.94
CA LEU A 510 -22.80 -0.32 -1.25
C LEU A 510 -24.02 -0.37 -2.16
N LEU A 511 -24.23 0.61 -3.05
CA LEU A 511 -25.40 0.65 -3.92
C LEU A 511 -25.10 0.08 -5.31
N VAL A 512 -24.17 0.68 -6.04
CA VAL A 512 -23.92 0.33 -7.45
C VAL A 512 -23.39 -1.09 -7.61
N ARG A 513 -22.38 -1.50 -6.84
CA ARG A 513 -21.77 -2.82 -7.00
C ARG A 513 -22.75 -3.98 -6.71
N PRO A 514 -23.43 -4.04 -5.55
CA PRO A 514 -24.40 -5.10 -5.30
C PRO A 514 -25.60 -5.00 -6.24
N GLY A 515 -26.08 -3.79 -6.53
CA GLY A 515 -27.21 -3.59 -7.45
C GLY A 515 -26.92 -4.13 -8.86
N LEU A 516 -25.76 -3.79 -9.42
CA LEU A 516 -25.33 -4.31 -10.73
C LEU A 516 -25.03 -5.81 -10.70
N ALA A 517 -24.51 -6.34 -9.59
CA ALA A 517 -24.26 -7.78 -9.47
C ALA A 517 -25.57 -8.58 -9.44
N ILE A 518 -26.57 -8.12 -8.66
CA ILE A 518 -27.91 -8.72 -8.62
C ILE A 518 -28.56 -8.66 -10.01
N LEU A 519 -28.48 -7.52 -10.68
CA LEU A 519 -29.02 -7.35 -12.02
C LEU A 519 -28.31 -8.26 -13.04
N GLY A 520 -26.98 -8.29 -13.04
CA GLY A 520 -26.19 -9.10 -13.97
C GLY A 520 -26.37 -10.61 -13.76
N ILE A 521 -26.48 -11.05 -12.50
CA ILE A 521 -26.62 -12.46 -12.15
C ILE A 521 -28.07 -12.93 -12.29
N HIS A 522 -29.03 -12.27 -11.66
CA HIS A 522 -30.41 -12.77 -11.57
C HIS A 522 -31.30 -12.32 -12.74
N ALA A 523 -31.11 -11.11 -13.28
CA ALA A 523 -31.96 -10.60 -14.36
C ALA A 523 -31.40 -10.93 -15.76
N LEU A 524 -30.08 -10.81 -15.94
CA LEU A 524 -29.43 -11.00 -17.24
C LEU A 524 -28.79 -12.38 -17.45
N ASN A 525 -28.75 -13.22 -16.41
CA ASN A 525 -28.15 -14.57 -16.44
C ASN A 525 -26.71 -14.61 -16.99
N TRP A 526 -25.91 -13.55 -16.73
CA TRP A 526 -24.51 -13.49 -17.17
C TRP A 526 -23.55 -14.29 -16.27
N GLY A 527 -24.09 -14.98 -15.25
CA GLY A 527 -23.32 -15.79 -14.31
C GLY A 527 -22.23 -15.00 -13.59
N LEU A 528 -21.11 -15.65 -13.30
CA LEU A 528 -19.98 -15.06 -12.57
C LEU A 528 -19.37 -13.85 -13.30
N ILE A 529 -19.37 -13.85 -14.64
CA ILE A 529 -18.84 -12.74 -15.44
C ILE A 529 -19.66 -11.47 -15.19
N GLY A 530 -20.99 -11.58 -15.07
CA GLY A 530 -21.87 -10.46 -14.72
C GLY A 530 -21.50 -9.80 -13.38
N ALA A 531 -21.11 -10.59 -12.39
CA ALA A 531 -20.65 -10.09 -11.10
C ALA A 531 -19.35 -9.28 -11.22
N TRP A 532 -18.41 -9.75 -12.03
CA TRP A 532 -17.14 -9.04 -12.24
C TRP A 532 -17.28 -7.81 -13.12
N ILE A 533 -18.23 -7.80 -14.07
CA ILE A 533 -18.62 -6.57 -14.78
C ILE A 533 -19.16 -5.52 -13.80
N ALA A 534 -19.96 -5.93 -12.81
CA ALA A 534 -20.41 -5.02 -11.75
C ALA A 534 -19.25 -4.43 -10.93
N VAL A 535 -18.22 -5.24 -10.62
CA VAL A 535 -16.99 -4.75 -9.96
C VAL A 535 -16.25 -3.75 -10.84
N ILE A 536 -16.12 -4.01 -12.14
CA ILE A 536 -15.46 -3.10 -13.09
C ILE A 536 -16.22 -1.77 -13.18
N ALA A 537 -17.54 -1.83 -13.36
CA ALA A 537 -18.38 -0.65 -13.47
C ALA A 537 -18.31 0.22 -12.20
N ASP A 538 -18.40 -0.40 -11.01
CA ASP A 538 -18.17 0.27 -9.72
C ASP A 538 -16.80 0.95 -9.70
N GLN A 539 -15.73 0.23 -10.05
CA GLN A 539 -14.37 0.73 -9.89
C GLN A 539 -14.09 1.88 -10.85
N LEU A 540 -14.58 1.81 -12.07
CA LEU A 540 -14.48 2.90 -13.05
C LEU A 540 -15.27 4.12 -12.58
N LEU A 541 -16.52 3.93 -12.13
CA LEU A 541 -17.33 5.01 -11.59
C LEU A 541 -16.68 5.64 -10.35
N ARG A 542 -16.16 4.83 -9.44
CA ARG A 542 -15.48 5.28 -8.22
C ARG A 542 -14.20 6.04 -8.53
N SER A 543 -13.39 5.53 -9.46
CA SER A 543 -12.18 6.22 -9.92
C SER A 543 -12.52 7.56 -10.57
N LEU A 544 -13.57 7.62 -11.39
CA LEU A 544 -14.07 8.84 -12.01
C LEU A 544 -14.56 9.85 -10.96
N LEU A 545 -15.42 9.44 -10.02
CA LEU A 545 -15.96 10.34 -8.98
C LEU A 545 -14.86 10.91 -8.07
N VAL A 546 -13.89 10.08 -7.66
CA VAL A 546 -12.73 10.54 -6.88
C VAL A 546 -11.87 11.51 -7.71
N LEU A 547 -11.67 11.24 -9.00
CA LEU A 547 -10.93 12.13 -9.90
C LEU A 547 -11.65 13.47 -10.10
N LEU A 548 -12.97 13.46 -10.29
CA LEU A 548 -13.78 14.68 -10.40
C LEU A 548 -13.69 15.51 -9.12
N ARG A 549 -13.78 14.86 -7.94
CA ARG A 549 -13.59 15.54 -6.66
C ARG A 549 -12.20 16.13 -6.52
N PHE A 550 -11.16 15.40 -6.89
CA PHE A 550 -9.79 15.90 -6.90
C PHE A 550 -9.60 17.09 -7.87
N ASN A 551 -10.14 17.01 -9.08
CA ASN A 551 -10.05 18.07 -10.08
C ASN A 551 -10.88 19.32 -9.72
N SER A 552 -11.90 19.18 -8.86
CA SER A 552 -12.68 20.32 -8.36
C SER A 552 -11.86 21.30 -7.52
N GLY A 553 -10.70 20.89 -7.02
CA GLY A 553 -9.81 21.75 -6.22
C GLY A 553 -10.31 22.10 -4.81
N LYS A 554 -11.59 21.84 -4.49
CA LYS A 554 -12.22 22.16 -3.19
C LYS A 554 -11.54 21.50 -1.98
N TRP A 555 -10.81 20.41 -2.20
CA TRP A 555 -10.05 19.74 -1.15
C TRP A 555 -8.84 20.56 -0.67
N LYS A 556 -8.32 21.50 -1.48
CA LYS A 556 -7.14 22.30 -1.16
C LYS A 556 -7.39 23.31 -0.04
N SER A 557 -8.63 23.78 0.13
CA SER A 557 -9.02 24.77 1.13
C SER A 557 -9.55 24.16 2.43
N VAL A 558 -9.51 22.84 2.58
CA VAL A 558 -10.01 22.15 3.77
C VAL A 558 -9.11 22.49 4.97
N LYS A 559 -9.74 23.07 6.01
CA LYS A 559 -9.13 23.35 7.32
C LYS A 559 -9.43 22.20 8.28
N VAL A 560 -8.40 21.74 8.99
CA VAL A 560 -8.39 20.51 9.81
C VAL A 560 -8.24 20.81 11.29
#